data_AF-A0A7K2XK03-F1
#
_entry.id   AF-A0A7K2XK03-F1
#
_cell.length_a   1.000
_cell.length_b   1.000
_cell.length_c   1.000
_cell.angle_alpha   90.00
_cell.angle_beta   90.00
_cell.angle_gamma   90.00
#
_symmetry.space_group_name_H-M   'P 1'
#
loop_
_entity.id
_entity.type
_entity.pdbx_description
1 polymer ?
#
loop_
_entity_poly.entity_id
_entity_poly.type
_entity_poly.pdbx_seq_one_letter_code
_entity_poly.pdbx_strand_id
1 'polypeptide(L)'
;APKAGLLRRPTTTLARVGARELRDPRLAALLDAYAWAYGFDPADAPASAAVLPYMEQTFGSWYVAGGLRALADAVYERCRKRRVEFVFDAPVEEVLEKDGRAVGVRLAGGEEVAADHVVSGAPVPALHPGGAPRHQALGTGRVTVCLALRGPREADAVHRTVV
;
A
#
# COMPACT_ATOMS: atom_id res chain seq x y z
N ALA A 1 16.09 -19.01 -40.20
CA ALA A 1 15.41 -19.64 -39.04
C ALA A 1 14.29 -18.71 -38.58
N PRO A 2 13.03 -19.18 -38.45
CA PRO A 2 11.93 -18.33 -38.02
C PRO A 2 12.21 -17.85 -36.59
N LYS A 3 12.05 -16.55 -36.35
CA LYS A 3 12.21 -15.90 -35.04
C LYS A 3 11.19 -16.50 -34.08
N ALA A 4 11.65 -17.01 -32.94
CA ALA A 4 10.85 -17.63 -31.89
C ALA A 4 9.70 -16.71 -31.44
N GLY A 5 8.52 -16.88 -32.05
CA GLY A 5 7.42 -15.91 -31.96
C GLY A 5 6.06 -16.49 -31.57
N LEU A 6 5.93 -17.79 -31.28
CA LEU A 6 4.59 -18.38 -31.10
C LEU A 6 4.34 -19.15 -29.79
N LEU A 7 5.36 -19.38 -28.95
CA LEU A 7 5.20 -20.10 -27.67
C LEU A 7 6.07 -19.49 -26.57
N ARG A 8 6.02 -18.16 -26.39
CA ARG A 8 6.67 -17.53 -25.23
C ARG A 8 5.83 -17.82 -23.98
N ARG A 9 6.41 -18.55 -23.02
CA ARG A 9 5.80 -18.73 -21.68
C ARG A 9 5.44 -17.35 -21.11
N PRO A 10 4.22 -17.16 -20.58
CA PRO A 10 3.85 -15.90 -19.95
C PRO A 10 4.80 -15.62 -18.79
N THR A 11 5.37 -14.41 -18.76
CA THR A 11 6.00 -13.88 -17.54
C THR A 11 4.90 -13.58 -16.57
N THR A 12 4.71 -14.45 -15.61
CA THR A 12 3.65 -14.32 -14.60
C THR A 12 4.04 -13.38 -13.47
N THR A 13 5.35 -13.18 -13.25
CA THR A 13 5.87 -12.44 -12.10
C THR A 13 6.85 -11.34 -12.49
N LEU A 14 7.01 -10.34 -11.63
CA LEU A 14 7.88 -9.19 -11.88
C LEU A 14 9.34 -9.61 -12.07
N ALA A 15 9.86 -10.49 -11.22
CA ALA A 15 11.24 -10.99 -11.33
C ALA A 15 11.50 -11.64 -12.70
N ARG A 16 10.52 -12.39 -13.24
CA ARG A 16 10.64 -12.99 -14.58
C ARG A 16 10.59 -11.96 -15.71
N VAL A 17 9.86 -10.85 -15.53
CA VAL A 17 9.90 -9.72 -16.46
C VAL A 17 11.30 -9.11 -16.45
N GLY A 18 11.85 -8.81 -15.28
CA GLY A 18 13.20 -8.26 -15.13
C GLY A 18 14.26 -9.13 -15.80
N ALA A 19 14.31 -10.43 -15.47
CA ALA A 19 15.26 -11.37 -16.06
C ALA A 19 15.12 -11.54 -17.58
N ARG A 20 13.92 -11.33 -18.14
CA ARG A 20 13.66 -11.47 -19.58
C ARG A 20 14.02 -10.21 -20.37
N GLU A 21 13.62 -9.04 -19.87
CA GLU A 21 13.71 -7.78 -20.60
C GLU A 21 15.01 -7.02 -20.31
N LEU A 22 15.62 -7.23 -19.14
CA LEU A 22 16.80 -6.49 -18.69
C LEU A 22 18.03 -7.39 -18.75
N ARG A 23 19.02 -6.98 -19.56
CA ARG A 23 20.27 -7.75 -19.75
C ARG A 23 21.23 -7.63 -18.58
N ASP A 24 21.23 -6.48 -17.92
CA ASP A 24 22.11 -6.20 -16.78
C ASP A 24 21.43 -6.61 -15.48
N PRO A 25 22.04 -7.50 -14.66
CA PRO A 25 21.45 -7.94 -13.40
C PRO A 25 21.19 -6.78 -12.41
N ARG A 26 21.92 -5.67 -12.51
CA ARG A 26 21.71 -4.48 -11.67
C ARG A 26 20.42 -3.75 -12.02
N LEU A 27 20.02 -3.76 -13.29
CA LEU A 27 18.75 -3.19 -13.73
C LEU A 27 17.56 -4.07 -13.30
N ALA A 28 17.73 -5.40 -13.34
CA ALA A 28 16.74 -6.31 -12.78
C ALA A 28 16.58 -6.10 -11.26
N ALA A 29 17.69 -5.97 -10.52
CA ALA A 29 17.66 -5.65 -9.09
C ALA A 29 17.00 -4.29 -8.80
N LEU A 30 17.21 -3.29 -9.66
CA LEU A 30 16.53 -1.99 -9.54
C LEU A 30 15.02 -2.13 -9.75
N LEU A 31 14.57 -2.92 -10.73
CA LEU A 31 13.15 -3.21 -10.95
C LEU A 31 12.52 -3.90 -9.72
N ASP A 32 13.20 -4.92 -9.21
CA ASP A 32 12.77 -5.67 -8.02
C ASP A 32 12.69 -4.76 -6.78
N ALA A 33 13.58 -3.77 -6.65
CA ALA A 33 13.55 -2.80 -5.55
C ALA A 33 12.26 -1.96 -5.51
N TYR A 34 11.60 -1.71 -6.65
CA TYR A 34 10.29 -1.06 -6.66
C TYR A 34 9.23 -1.96 -6.03
N ALA A 35 9.17 -3.25 -6.37
CA ALA A 35 8.22 -4.16 -5.73
C ALA A 35 8.42 -4.22 -4.21
N TRP A 36 9.68 -4.33 -3.75
CA TRP A 36 9.98 -4.32 -2.32
C TRP A 36 9.55 -3.03 -1.61
N ALA A 37 9.72 -1.87 -2.24
CA ALA A 37 9.31 -0.58 -1.67
C ALA A 37 7.79 -0.51 -1.42
N TYR A 38 7.00 -1.21 -2.24
CA TYR A 38 5.55 -1.31 -2.11
C TYR A 38 5.09 -2.55 -1.31
N GLY A 39 6.02 -3.30 -0.71
CA GLY A 39 5.71 -4.47 0.14
C GLY A 39 5.42 -5.75 -0.63
N PHE A 40 5.78 -5.83 -1.90
CA PHE A 40 5.66 -7.04 -2.71
C PHE A 40 6.98 -7.81 -2.77
N ASP A 41 6.92 -9.14 -2.68
CA ASP A 41 8.04 -9.99 -3.09
C ASP A 41 8.05 -10.08 -4.62
N PRO A 42 9.11 -9.65 -5.34
CA PRO A 42 9.20 -9.71 -6.80
C PRO A 42 9.04 -11.11 -7.39
N ALA A 43 9.35 -12.16 -6.61
CA ALA A 43 9.18 -13.55 -7.02
C ALA A 43 7.70 -13.93 -7.16
N ASP A 44 6.82 -13.33 -6.36
CA ASP A 44 5.38 -13.60 -6.32
C ASP A 44 4.53 -12.45 -6.90
N ALA A 45 5.09 -11.24 -6.96
CA ALA A 45 4.43 -10.05 -7.48
C ALA A 45 4.02 -10.27 -8.94
N PRO A 46 2.78 -9.93 -9.32
CA PRO A 46 2.34 -10.09 -10.70
C PRO A 46 3.20 -9.23 -11.64
N ALA A 47 3.38 -9.68 -12.89
CA ALA A 47 4.14 -8.94 -13.90
C ALA A 47 3.65 -7.48 -14.10
N SER A 48 2.36 -7.21 -13.84
CA SER A 48 1.78 -5.86 -13.86
C SER A 48 2.40 -4.90 -12.85
N ALA A 49 3.07 -5.38 -11.80
CA ALA A 49 3.79 -4.54 -10.85
C ALA A 49 4.93 -3.73 -11.50
N ALA A 50 5.33 -4.05 -12.74
CA ALA A 50 6.22 -3.22 -13.55
C ALA A 50 5.63 -1.82 -13.85
N VAL A 51 4.33 -1.62 -13.63
CA VAL A 51 3.70 -0.29 -13.73
C VAL A 51 4.20 0.66 -12.64
N LEU A 52 4.64 0.16 -11.48
CA LEU A 52 5.12 0.98 -10.36
C LEU A 52 6.29 1.89 -10.77
N PRO A 53 7.42 1.37 -11.29
CA PRO A 53 8.50 2.23 -11.77
C PRO A 53 8.10 3.09 -12.96
N TYR A 54 7.19 2.62 -13.82
CA TYR A 54 6.68 3.42 -14.93
C TYR A 54 5.96 4.68 -14.43
N MET A 55 5.10 4.54 -13.42
CA MET A 55 4.37 5.66 -12.84
C MET A 55 5.32 6.68 -12.23
N GLU A 56 6.30 6.23 -11.42
CA GLU A 56 7.29 7.12 -10.80
C GLU A 56 8.17 7.83 -11.84
N GLN A 57 8.65 7.13 -12.87
CA GLN A 57 9.55 7.73 -13.87
C GLN A 57 8.82 8.63 -14.87
N THR A 58 7.56 8.33 -15.19
CA THR A 58 6.81 9.07 -16.22
C THR A 58 6.12 10.30 -15.64
N PHE A 59 5.54 10.17 -14.44
CA PHE A 59 4.76 11.24 -13.83
C PHE A 59 5.51 11.95 -12.70
N GLY A 60 6.58 11.35 -12.18
CA GLY A 60 7.34 11.86 -11.06
C GLY A 60 6.83 11.37 -9.71
N SER A 61 7.52 11.83 -8.67
CA SER A 61 7.15 11.66 -7.26
C SER A 61 6.93 13.04 -6.65
N TRP A 62 5.93 13.16 -5.77
CA TRP A 62 5.55 14.43 -5.16
C TRP A 62 5.64 14.34 -3.64
N TYR A 63 6.29 15.34 -3.06
CA TYR A 63 6.32 15.55 -1.63
C TYR A 63 5.38 16.69 -1.23
N VAL A 64 4.52 16.45 -0.26
CA VAL A 64 3.65 17.49 0.30
C VAL A 64 4.47 18.34 1.26
N ALA A 65 4.43 19.67 1.08
CA ALA A 65 5.04 20.59 2.03
C ALA A 65 4.42 20.38 3.44
N GLY A 66 5.26 20.13 4.45
CA GLY A 66 4.82 19.71 5.78
C GLY A 66 4.59 18.19 5.94
N GLY A 67 4.90 17.41 4.91
CA GLY A 67 4.79 15.95 4.89
C GLY A 67 3.36 15.42 4.78
N LEU A 68 3.20 14.10 4.89
CA LEU A 68 1.89 13.45 4.81
C LEU A 68 0.91 13.89 5.90
N ARG A 69 1.41 14.37 7.06
CA ARG A 69 0.55 14.92 8.10
C ARG A 69 -0.22 16.14 7.61
N ALA A 70 0.43 17.06 6.89
CA ALA A 70 -0.22 18.23 6.32
C ALA A 70 -1.31 17.85 5.31
N LEU A 71 -1.11 16.78 4.53
CA LEU A 71 -2.14 16.25 3.64
C LEU A 71 -3.34 15.71 4.43
N ALA A 72 -3.09 14.93 5.48
CA ALA A 72 -4.14 14.41 6.35
C ALA A 72 -4.96 15.54 7.00
N ASP A 73 -4.29 16.57 7.52
CA ASP A 73 -4.93 17.74 8.12
C ASP A 73 -5.78 18.49 7.08
N ALA A 74 -5.29 18.66 5.85
CA ALA A 74 -6.04 19.30 4.77
C ALA A 74 -7.31 18.53 4.38
N VAL A 75 -7.25 17.19 4.32
CA VAL A 75 -8.41 16.33 4.07
C VAL A 75 -9.41 16.42 5.23
N TYR A 76 -8.93 16.34 6.47
CA TYR A 76 -9.76 16.47 7.68
C TYR A 76 -10.55 17.79 7.67
N GLU A 77 -9.88 18.92 7.45
CA GLU A 77 -10.52 20.23 7.39
C GLU A 77 -11.52 20.34 6.23
N ARG A 78 -11.24 19.74 5.07
CA ARG A 78 -12.18 19.69 3.95
C ARG A 78 -13.43 18.89 4.29
N CYS A 79 -13.29 17.77 5.00
CA CYS A 79 -14.40 16.95 5.47
C CYS A 79 -15.25 17.69 6.51
N ARG A 80 -14.63 18.37 7.48
CA ARG A 80 -15.35 19.23 8.45
C ARG A 80 -16.19 20.30 7.78
N LYS A 81 -15.64 20.98 6.75
CA LYS A 81 -16.40 21.96 5.94
C LYS A 81 -17.59 21.36 5.20
N ARG A 82 -17.58 20.05 4.96
CA ARG A 82 -18.69 19.27 4.41
C ARG A 82 -19.58 18.63 5.48
N ARG A 83 -19.43 19.02 6.75
CA ARG A 83 -20.19 18.52 7.92
C ARG A 83 -19.97 17.03 8.22
N VAL A 84 -18.83 16.48 7.81
CA VAL A 84 -18.41 15.15 8.27
C VAL A 84 -17.98 15.26 9.73
N GLU A 85 -18.52 14.37 10.55
CA GLU A 85 -18.13 14.22 11.95
C GLU A 85 -17.00 13.19 12.08
N PHE A 86 -16.03 13.49 12.94
CA PHE A 86 -14.95 12.58 13.27
C PHE A 86 -14.99 12.31 14.76
N VAL A 87 -15.20 11.04 15.11
CA VAL A 87 -15.15 10.55 16.49
C VAL A 87 -13.84 9.78 16.65
N PHE A 88 -12.91 10.34 17.42
CA PHE A 88 -11.63 9.72 17.73
C PHE A 88 -11.73 8.91 19.02
N ASP A 89 -10.73 8.06 19.28
CA ASP A 89 -10.69 7.20 20.48
C ASP A 89 -11.95 6.34 20.64
N ALA A 90 -12.59 5.99 19.52
CA ALA A 90 -13.80 5.17 19.44
C ALA A 90 -13.53 3.90 18.62
N PRO A 91 -12.84 2.89 19.18
CA PRO A 91 -12.62 1.63 18.49
C PRO A 91 -13.96 0.97 18.17
N VAL A 92 -14.17 0.54 16.94
CA VAL A 92 -15.35 -0.24 16.53
C VAL A 92 -15.05 -1.73 16.76
N GLU A 93 -15.90 -2.42 17.52
CA GLU A 93 -15.77 -3.85 17.80
C GLU A 93 -16.60 -4.72 16.85
N GLU A 94 -17.77 -4.23 16.42
CA GLU A 94 -18.68 -5.01 15.60
C GLU A 94 -19.47 -4.12 14.62
N VAL A 95 -19.73 -4.64 13.42
CA VAL A 95 -20.74 -4.09 12.51
C VAL A 95 -22.07 -4.76 12.82
N LEU A 96 -23.08 -3.97 13.19
CA LEU A 96 -24.40 -4.47 13.55
C LEU A 96 -25.18 -4.80 12.28
N GLU A 97 -25.75 -6.00 12.22
CA GLU A 97 -26.54 -6.46 11.07
C GLU A 97 -27.97 -6.85 11.47
N LYS A 98 -28.92 -6.54 10.59
CA LYS A 98 -30.32 -6.98 10.68
C LYS A 98 -30.79 -7.41 9.30
N ASP A 99 -31.38 -8.61 9.21
CA ASP A 99 -31.88 -9.19 7.96
C ASP A 99 -30.83 -9.19 6.82
N GLY A 100 -29.57 -9.42 7.19
CA GLY A 100 -28.42 -9.43 6.26
C GLY A 100 -27.98 -8.05 5.77
N ARG A 101 -28.36 -6.96 6.45
CA ARG A 101 -27.95 -5.59 6.14
C ARG A 101 -27.31 -4.92 7.34
N ALA A 102 -26.23 -4.18 7.12
CA ALA A 102 -25.64 -3.34 8.14
C ALA A 102 -26.65 -2.26 8.58
N VAL A 103 -26.76 -2.05 9.89
CA VAL A 103 -27.64 -1.05 10.52
C VAL A 103 -26.90 -0.12 11.48
N GLY A 104 -25.60 -0.33 11.66
CA GLY A 104 -24.76 0.48 12.54
C GLY A 104 -23.47 -0.21 12.93
N VAL A 105 -22.83 0.32 13.97
CA VAL A 105 -21.62 -0.23 14.57
C VAL A 105 -21.71 -0.23 16.10
N ARG A 106 -21.05 -1.17 16.74
CA ARG A 106 -20.83 -1.17 18.19
C ARG A 106 -19.40 -0.74 18.50
N LEU A 107 -19.26 0.22 19.40
CA LEU A 107 -17.98 0.73 19.88
C LEU A 107 -17.47 -0.10 21.07
N ALA A 108 -16.17 -0.04 21.30
CA ALA A 108 -15.55 -0.55 22.51
C ALA A 108 -16.13 0.17 23.73
N GLY A 109 -16.77 -0.60 24.61
CA GLY A 109 -17.58 -0.07 25.72
C GLY A 109 -19.09 -0.32 25.57
N GLY A 110 -19.54 -0.85 24.42
CA GLY A 110 -20.91 -1.32 24.21
C GLY A 110 -21.89 -0.28 23.66
N GLU A 111 -21.44 0.96 23.42
CA GLU A 111 -22.25 1.97 22.74
C GLU A 111 -22.55 1.55 21.30
N GLU A 112 -23.79 1.75 20.85
CA GLU A 112 -24.22 1.45 19.48
C GLU A 112 -24.52 2.74 18.72
N VAL A 113 -23.93 2.87 17.53
CA VAL A 113 -24.12 4.01 16.62
C VAL A 113 -24.83 3.52 15.37
N ALA A 114 -26.05 4.00 15.15
CA ALA A 114 -26.86 3.63 14.00
C ALA A 114 -26.32 4.26 12.70
N ALA A 115 -26.35 3.50 11.60
CA ALA A 115 -25.97 3.98 10.27
C ALA A 115 -26.67 3.17 9.17
N ASP A 116 -27.12 3.84 8.11
CA ASP A 116 -27.72 3.17 6.95
C ASP A 116 -26.68 2.37 6.12
N HIS A 117 -25.44 2.83 6.16
CA HIS A 117 -24.32 2.25 5.43
C HIS A 117 -23.05 2.28 6.28
N VAL A 118 -22.31 1.17 6.27
CA VAL A 118 -21.02 1.04 6.94
C VAL A 118 -19.96 0.71 5.89
N VAL A 119 -18.94 1.55 5.81
CA VAL A 119 -17.75 1.32 4.97
C VAL A 119 -16.58 1.09 5.91
N SER A 120 -16.03 -0.13 5.91
CA SER A 120 -14.89 -0.46 6.74
C SER A 120 -13.59 -0.48 5.95
N GLY A 121 -12.62 0.30 6.41
CA GLY A 121 -11.22 0.22 5.99
C GLY A 121 -10.35 -0.66 6.90
N ALA A 122 -10.97 -1.37 7.86
CA ALA A 122 -10.23 -2.25 8.76
C ALA A 122 -9.57 -3.40 7.98
N PRO A 123 -8.41 -3.90 8.42
CA PRO A 123 -7.76 -5.04 7.78
C PRO A 123 -8.72 -6.24 7.75
N VAL A 124 -8.78 -6.93 6.59
CA VAL A 124 -9.74 -8.02 6.31
C VAL A 124 -9.84 -9.08 7.42
N PRO A 125 -8.73 -9.52 8.10
CA PRO A 125 -8.83 -10.47 9.21
C PRO A 125 -9.73 -9.98 10.36
N ALA A 126 -9.81 -8.66 10.60
CA ALA A 126 -10.66 -8.07 11.64
C ALA A 126 -12.14 -8.01 11.25
N LEU A 127 -12.47 -8.12 9.95
CA LEU A 127 -13.84 -8.07 9.44
C LEU A 127 -14.48 -9.46 9.29
N HIS A 128 -13.69 -10.53 9.36
CA HIS A 128 -14.17 -11.90 9.22
C HIS A 128 -13.62 -12.79 10.34
N PRO A 129 -14.34 -12.95 11.46
CA PRO A 129 -13.95 -13.85 12.56
C PRO A 129 -13.83 -15.33 12.16
N GLY A 130 -14.26 -15.71 10.95
CA GLY A 130 -14.10 -17.04 10.35
C GLY A 130 -12.79 -17.25 9.56
N GLY A 131 -11.88 -16.27 9.58
CA GLY A 131 -10.58 -16.33 8.92
C GLY A 131 -10.51 -15.48 7.66
N ALA A 132 -9.33 -14.93 7.40
CA ALA A 132 -9.06 -14.18 6.18
C ALA A 132 -9.13 -15.09 4.94
N PRO A 133 -9.58 -14.59 3.78
CA PRO A 133 -9.46 -15.31 2.52
C PRO A 133 -7.99 -15.75 2.29
N ARG A 134 -7.81 -16.99 1.81
CA ARG A 134 -6.54 -17.75 1.70
C ARG A 134 -5.36 -17.06 0.98
N HIS A 135 -5.55 -15.86 0.41
CA HIS A 135 -4.52 -15.14 -0.33
C HIS A 135 -3.62 -14.25 0.54
N GLN A 136 -3.85 -14.16 1.86
CA GLN A 136 -2.97 -13.45 2.78
C GLN A 136 -1.95 -14.42 3.38
N ALA A 137 -1.04 -14.89 2.53
CA ALA A 137 0.18 -15.54 3.01
C ALA A 137 1.05 -14.49 3.71
N LEU A 138 1.71 -14.92 4.80
CA LEU A 138 2.58 -14.16 5.69
C LEU A 138 3.26 -12.96 5.00
N GLY A 139 2.91 -11.75 5.44
CA GLY A 139 3.51 -10.52 4.94
C GLY A 139 4.95 -10.35 5.43
N THR A 140 5.78 -9.73 4.61
CA THR A 140 7.09 -9.24 5.05
C THR A 140 6.91 -8.17 6.12
N GLY A 141 7.64 -8.29 7.23
CA GLY A 141 7.73 -7.23 8.23
C GLY A 141 8.61 -6.09 7.73
N ARG A 142 8.33 -4.85 8.13
CA ARG A 142 9.18 -3.70 7.86
C ARG A 142 9.64 -3.05 9.15
N VAL A 143 10.96 -2.87 9.29
CA VAL A 143 11.58 -2.06 10.35
C VAL A 143 11.99 -0.73 9.75
N THR A 144 11.58 0.37 10.37
CA THR A 144 11.98 1.73 9.99
C THR A 144 12.76 2.35 11.14
N VAL A 145 13.95 2.88 10.84
CA VAL A 145 14.80 3.56 11.82
C VAL A 145 14.87 5.04 11.43
N CYS A 146 14.32 5.91 12.28
CA CYS A 146 14.36 7.35 12.08
C CYS A 146 15.55 7.95 12.82
N LEU A 147 16.54 8.48 12.08
CA LEU A 147 17.74 9.09 12.62
C LEU A 147 17.78 10.58 12.29
N ALA A 148 18.06 11.41 13.29
CA ALA A 148 18.38 12.82 13.11
C ALA A 148 19.90 12.99 13.22
N LEU A 149 20.55 13.30 12.10
CA LEU A 149 22.00 13.50 12.05
C LEU A 149 22.32 15.00 12.12
N ARG A 150 23.43 15.34 12.80
CA ARG A 150 23.93 16.72 12.85
C ARG A 150 24.83 16.98 11.65
N GLY A 151 24.60 18.10 10.97
CA GLY A 151 25.40 18.55 9.84
C GLY A 151 24.85 18.10 8.48
N PRO A 152 25.42 18.61 7.37
CA PRO A 152 25.04 18.17 6.04
C PRO A 152 25.46 16.72 5.80
N ARG A 153 24.74 16.03 4.91
CA ARG A 153 25.19 14.74 4.37
C ARG A 153 26.49 14.95 3.59
N GLU A 154 27.46 14.04 3.78
CA GLU A 154 28.68 13.98 2.96
C GLU A 154 28.33 13.94 1.47
N ALA A 155 29.11 14.63 0.63
CA ALA A 155 28.74 14.83 -0.77
C ALA A 155 28.57 13.52 -1.53
N ASP A 156 29.43 12.54 -1.26
CA ASP A 156 29.52 11.22 -1.88
C ASP A 156 28.71 10.13 -1.16
N ALA A 157 28.04 10.43 -0.04
CA ALA A 157 27.23 9.45 0.66
C ALA A 157 26.12 8.92 -0.26
N VAL A 158 26.18 7.61 -0.55
CA VAL A 158 25.18 6.92 -1.36
C VAL A 158 23.84 6.95 -0.63
N HIS A 159 22.86 7.60 -1.23
CA HIS A 159 21.51 7.72 -0.70
C HIS A 159 20.51 7.70 -1.85
N ARG A 160 19.30 7.23 -1.57
CA ARG A 160 18.13 7.46 -2.40
C ARG A 160 17.24 8.44 -1.65
N THR A 161 17.00 9.60 -2.23
CA THR A 161 15.95 10.49 -1.74
C THR A 161 14.63 9.91 -2.19
N VAL A 162 13.85 9.41 -1.23
CA VAL A 162 12.45 9.05 -1.46
C VAL A 162 11.65 10.29 -1.03
N VAL A 163 11.29 11.12 -2.02
CA VAL A 163 10.43 12.30 -1.83
C VAL A 163 8.98 11.90 -2.00
#